data_AF-A0A976DTV3-F1
#
_entry.id   AF-A0A976DTV3-F1
#
_cell.length_a   1.000
_cell.length_b   1.000
_cell.length_c   1.000
_cell.angle_alpha   90.00
_cell.angle_beta   90.00
_cell.angle_gamma   90.00
#
_symmetry.space_group_name_H-M   'P 1'
#
loop_
_entity.id
_entity.type
_entity.pdbx_description
1 polymer ?
#
loop_
_entity_poly.entity_id
_entity_poly.type
_entity_poly.pdbx_seq_one_letter_code
_entity_poly.pdbx_strand_id
1 'polypeptide(L)'
;VPMLLYPILGQTASAFLLLPGRYVPMPPADLAAIAGMTLAGFTGTLMMIAAYRAAAPVVVAPTQYSQIAWAALFGALFFDEPMTLGTAFGMGIIALGGVVIIVRQNRQAR
;
A
#
# COMPACT_ATOMS: atom_id res chain seq x y z
N VAL A 1 1.92 17.39 -1.96
CA VAL A 1 2.44 17.64 -0.59
C VAL A 1 1.37 18.25 0.32
N PRO A 2 0.66 19.34 -0.04
CA PRO A 2 -0.35 19.94 0.85
C PRO A 2 -1.49 18.97 1.19
N MET A 3 -1.98 18.22 0.20
CA MET A 3 -3.04 17.22 0.37
C MET A 3 -2.68 16.06 1.31
N LEU A 4 -1.39 15.74 1.49
CA LEU A 4 -0.94 14.74 2.46
C LEU A 4 -0.73 15.33 3.86
N LEU A 5 -0.51 16.65 3.95
CA LEU A 5 -0.28 17.34 5.21
C LEU A 5 -1.57 17.42 6.05
N TYR A 6 -2.70 17.71 5.40
CA TYR A 6 -4.01 17.80 6.05
C TYR A 6 -4.40 16.54 6.84
N PRO A 7 -4.36 15.32 6.27
CA PRO A 7 -4.72 14.11 7.02
C PRO A 7 -3.73 13.80 8.14
N ILE A 8 -2.43 14.09 7.97
CA ILE A 8 -1.43 13.88 9.03
C ILE A 8 -1.70 14.83 10.20
N LEU A 9 -1.90 16.12 9.92
CA LEU A 9 -2.24 17.11 10.94
C LEU A 9 -3.54 16.77 11.66
N GLY A 10 -4.56 16.31 10.92
CA GLY A 10 -5.83 15.85 11.50
C GLY A 10 -5.67 14.63 12.41
N GLN A 11 -4.88 13.64 12.01
CA GLN A 11 -4.56 12.46 12.85
C GLN A 11 -3.79 12.86 14.11
N THR A 12 -2.79 13.73 14.00
CA THR A 12 -2.03 14.22 15.16
C THR A 12 -2.90 15.03 16.12
N ALA A 13 -3.75 15.93 15.60
CA ALA A 13 -4.65 16.74 16.41
C ALA A 13 -5.69 15.86 17.12
N SER A 14 -6.30 14.90 16.42
CA SER A 14 -7.25 13.96 17.02
C SER A 14 -6.60 13.09 18.10
N ALA A 15 -5.38 12.60 17.89
CA ALA A 15 -4.63 11.90 18.92
C ALA A 15 -4.40 12.79 20.15
N PHE A 16 -4.00 14.06 19.97
CA PHE A 16 -3.78 15.01 21.06
C PHE A 16 -5.05 15.33 21.85
N LEU A 17 -6.22 15.33 21.20
CA LEU A 17 -7.52 15.57 21.84
C LEU A 17 -8.05 14.34 22.61
N LEU A 18 -7.79 13.12 22.11
CA LEU A 18 -8.40 11.88 22.62
C LEU A 18 -7.54 11.14 23.67
N LEU A 19 -6.22 11.29 23.63
CA LEU A 19 -5.29 10.59 24.52
C LEU A 19 -5.14 11.16 25.95
N PRO A 20 -5.39 12.45 26.25
CA PRO A 20 -5.24 12.97 27.62
C PRO A 20 -6.09 12.17 28.63
N GLY A 21 -5.45 11.66 29.69
CA GLY A 21 -6.11 10.85 30.73
C GLY A 21 -6.30 9.36 30.41
N ARG A 22 -5.96 8.90 29.19
CA ARG A 22 -6.02 7.48 28.77
C ARG A 22 -4.73 6.99 28.11
N TYR A 23 -3.68 7.80 28.12
CA TYR A 23 -2.40 7.45 27.52
C TYR A 23 -1.76 6.27 28.25
N VAL A 24 -1.58 5.16 27.53
CA VAL A 24 -0.77 4.02 27.97
C VAL A 24 0.55 4.10 27.18
N PRO A 25 1.70 4.11 27.86
CA PRO A 25 3.00 4.10 27.19
C PRO A 25 3.12 2.89 26.28
N MET A 26 3.54 3.12 25.04
CA MET A 26 3.69 2.06 24.05
C MET A 26 4.83 1.09 24.45
N PRO A 27 4.58 -0.23 24.51
CA PRO A 27 5.61 -1.23 24.76
C PRO A 27 6.76 -1.16 23.74
N PRO A 28 8.00 -1.52 24.14
CA PRO A 28 9.15 -1.52 23.22
C PRO A 28 8.96 -2.41 21.99
N ALA A 29 8.22 -3.52 22.13
CA ALA A 29 7.92 -4.42 21.01
C ALA A 29 7.05 -3.73 19.93
N ASP A 30 6.05 -2.97 20.36
CA ASP A 30 5.16 -2.24 19.46
C ASP A 30 5.90 -1.09 18.77
N LEU A 31 6.84 -0.43 19.47
CA LEU A 31 7.73 0.55 18.88
C LEU A 31 8.61 -0.06 17.78
N ALA A 32 9.14 -1.26 18.00
CA ALA A 32 9.92 -1.98 16.98
C ALA A 32 9.06 -2.36 15.77
N ALA A 33 7.81 -2.81 16.00
CA ALA A 33 6.87 -3.11 14.92
C ALA A 33 6.54 -1.87 14.08
N ILE A 34 6.25 -0.73 14.73
CA ILE A 34 5.99 0.55 14.03
C ILE A 34 7.22 1.02 13.27
N ALA A 35 8.41 0.90 13.86
CA ALA A 35 9.66 1.25 13.18
C ALA A 35 9.84 0.39 11.91
N GLY A 36 9.61 -0.92 12.00
CA GLY A 36 9.67 -1.84 10.86
C GLY A 36 8.66 -1.47 9.77
N MET A 37 7.39 -1.24 10.13
CA MET A 37 6.35 -0.80 9.20
C MET A 37 6.70 0.53 8.52
N THR A 38 7.22 1.49 9.28
CA THR A 38 7.60 2.81 8.76
C THR A 38 8.76 2.71 7.78
N LEU A 39 9.79 1.91 8.10
CA LEU A 39 10.94 1.70 7.21
C LEU A 39 10.52 0.99 5.92
N ALA A 40 9.68 -0.03 6.00
CA ALA A 40 9.16 -0.73 4.82
C ALA A 40 8.29 0.18 3.94
N GLY A 41 7.38 0.94 4.54
CA GLY A 41 6.53 1.90 3.80
C GLY A 41 7.34 3.05 3.17
N PHE A 42 8.33 3.56 3.89
CA PHE A 42 9.21 4.62 3.39
C PHE A 42 10.07 4.14 2.22
N THR A 43 10.71 2.96 2.34
CA THR A 43 11.49 2.38 1.24
C THR A 43 10.62 2.08 0.03
N GLY A 44 9.43 1.52 0.22
CA GLY A 44 8.44 1.33 -0.86
C GLY A 44 8.07 2.63 -1.56
N THR A 45 7.87 3.72 -0.81
CA THR A 45 7.59 5.04 -1.37
C THR A 45 8.77 5.58 -2.20
N LEU A 46 10.00 5.41 -1.72
CA LEU A 46 11.21 5.79 -2.49
C LEU A 46 11.34 5.00 -3.79
N MET A 47 11.12 3.68 -3.74
CA MET A 47 11.10 2.84 -4.94
C MET A 47 10.03 3.31 -5.93
N MET A 48 8.87 3.72 -5.41
CA MET A 48 7.80 4.22 -6.25
C MET A 48 8.15 5.55 -6.92
N ILE A 49 8.77 6.48 -6.18
CA ILE A 49 9.29 7.72 -6.76
C ILE A 49 10.32 7.42 -7.85
N ALA A 50 11.21 6.46 -7.63
CA ALA A 50 12.19 6.04 -8.64
C ALA A 50 11.50 5.45 -9.89
N ALA A 51 10.47 4.62 -9.72
CA ALA A 51 9.70 4.04 -10.82
C ALA A 51 9.01 5.13 -11.67
N TYR A 52 8.38 6.12 -11.04
CA TYR A 52 7.77 7.26 -11.74
C TYR A 52 8.78 8.15 -12.48
N ARG A 53 10.06 8.14 -12.07
CA ARG A 53 11.13 8.84 -12.79
C ARG A 53 11.66 8.04 -13.98
N ALA A 54 11.54 6.70 -13.95
CA ALA A 54 12.10 5.80 -14.96
C ALA A 54 11.10 5.43 -16.07
N ALA A 55 9.79 5.42 -15.78
CA ALA A 55 8.76 4.97 -16.71
C ALA A 55 7.59 5.96 -16.83
N ALA A 56 6.85 5.88 -17.94
CA ALA A 56 5.66 6.69 -18.16
C ALA A 56 4.61 6.44 -17.06
N PRO A 57 3.90 7.48 -16.55
CA PRO A 57 2.91 7.32 -15.48
C PRO A 57 1.81 6.29 -15.77
N VAL A 58 1.46 6.09 -17.04
CA VAL A 58 0.47 5.10 -17.51
C VAL A 58 0.89 3.66 -17.22
N VAL A 59 2.20 3.40 -17.12
CA VAL A 59 2.76 2.07 -16.82
C VAL A 59 2.81 1.81 -15.31
N VAL A 60 3.10 2.86 -14.52
CA VAL A 60 3.29 2.75 -13.08
C VAL A 60 1.95 2.80 -12.33
N ALA A 61 0.95 3.54 -12.83
CA ALA A 61 -0.34 3.63 -12.15
C ALA A 61 -1.02 2.26 -11.94
N PRO A 62 -1.02 1.33 -12.90
CA PRO A 62 -1.66 0.03 -12.69
C PRO A 62 -0.94 -0.87 -11.69
N THR A 63 0.38 -0.71 -11.51
CA THR A 63 1.11 -1.50 -10.52
C THR A 63 0.71 -1.12 -9.10
N GLN A 64 0.19 0.09 -8.87
CA GLN A 64 -0.42 0.46 -7.58
C GLN A 64 -1.63 -0.39 -7.24
N TYR A 65 -2.47 -0.74 -8.22
CA TYR A 65 -3.65 -1.56 -7.95
C TYR A 65 -3.32 -3.00 -7.54
N SER A 66 -2.10 -3.48 -7.79
CA SER A 66 -1.64 -4.77 -7.29
C SER A 66 -1.65 -4.86 -5.75
N GLN A 67 -1.59 -3.71 -5.05
CA GLN A 67 -1.70 -3.65 -3.59
C GLN A 67 -2.99 -4.29 -3.08
N ILE A 68 -4.09 -4.18 -3.84
CA ILE A 68 -5.38 -4.78 -3.47
C ILE A 68 -5.29 -6.31 -3.50
N ALA A 69 -4.62 -6.86 -4.52
CA ALA A 69 -4.41 -8.31 -4.61
C ALA A 69 -3.50 -8.82 -3.48
N TRP A 70 -2.42 -8.09 -3.17
CA TRP A 70 -1.55 -8.43 -2.04
C TRP A 70 -2.25 -8.33 -0.68
N ALA A 71 -3.10 -7.31 -0.49
CA ALA A 71 -3.90 -7.16 0.73
C ALA A 71 -4.85 -8.35 0.93
N ALA A 72 -5.57 -8.76 -0.13
CA ALA A 72 -6.44 -9.94 -0.07
C ALA A 72 -5.66 -11.23 0.22
N LEU A 73 -4.50 -11.41 -0.42
CA LEU A 73 -3.64 -12.57 -0.20
C LEU A 73 -3.11 -12.62 1.24
N PHE A 74 -2.61 -11.51 1.77
CA PHE A 74 -2.12 -11.44 3.15
C PHE A 74 -3.25 -11.54 4.18
N GLY A 75 -4.44 -11.02 3.88
CA GLY A 75 -5.66 -11.25 4.68
C GLY A 75 -5.96 -12.74 4.85
N ALA A 76 -5.97 -13.48 3.74
CA ALA A 76 -6.20 -14.92 3.77
C ALA A 76 -5.08 -15.70 4.47
N LEU A 77 -3.82 -15.29 4.33
CA LEU A 77 -2.67 -16.02 4.91
C LEU A 77 -2.45 -15.77 6.40
N PHE A 78 -2.65 -14.54 6.86
CA PHE A 78 -2.27 -14.13 8.23
C PHE A 78 -3.48 -13.91 9.15
N PHE A 79 -4.67 -13.65 8.61
CA PHE A 79 -5.85 -13.26 9.39
C PHE A 79 -7.02 -14.24 9.26
N ASP A 80 -6.79 -15.41 8.64
CA ASP A 80 -7.78 -16.47 8.42
C ASP A 80 -9.06 -15.96 7.72
N GLU A 81 -8.89 -14.93 6.89
CA GLU A 81 -9.99 -14.25 6.19
C GLU A 81 -10.28 -15.00 4.89
N PRO A 82 -11.39 -15.76 4.78
CA PRO A 82 -11.57 -16.69 3.68
C PRO A 82 -11.71 -15.95 2.36
N MET A 83 -10.90 -16.35 1.38
CA MET A 83 -10.95 -15.82 0.02
C MET A 83 -12.27 -16.24 -0.63
N THR A 84 -13.26 -15.35 -0.61
CA THR A 84 -14.53 -15.60 -1.30
C THR A 84 -14.31 -15.75 -2.80
N LEU A 85 -15.22 -16.43 -3.50
CA LEU A 85 -15.19 -16.54 -4.96
C LEU A 85 -15.12 -15.15 -5.64
N GLY A 86 -15.75 -14.13 -5.05
CA GLY A 86 -15.67 -12.75 -5.54
C GLY A 86 -14.27 -12.14 -5.41
N THR A 87 -13.61 -12.36 -4.27
CA THR A 87 -12.23 -11.88 -4.04
C THR A 87 -11.24 -12.56 -4.99
N ALA A 88 -11.37 -13.88 -5.18
CA ALA A 88 -10.54 -14.65 -6.10
C ALA A 88 -10.74 -14.20 -7.56
N PHE A 89 -11.98 -13.94 -7.97
CA PHE A 89 -12.28 -13.41 -9.30
C PHE A 89 -11.70 -12.01 -9.51
N GLY A 90 -11.85 -11.11 -8.54
CA GLY A 90 -11.26 -9.78 -8.56
C GLY A 90 -9.73 -9.82 -8.67
N MET A 91 -9.07 -10.71 -7.92
CA MET A 91 -7.64 -10.95 -8.02
C MET A 91 -7.23 -11.41 -9.43
N GLY A 92 -8.00 -12.29 -10.05
CA GLY A 92 -7.78 -12.72 -11.43
C GLY A 92 -7.80 -11.56 -12.42
N ILE A 93 -8.76 -10.65 -12.28
CA ILE A 93 -8.85 -9.43 -13.12
C ILE A 93 -7.62 -8.53 -12.93
N ILE A 94 -7.19 -8.32 -11.69
CA ILE A 94 -6.00 -7.50 -11.39
C ILE A 94 -4.74 -8.12 -11.99
N ALA A 95 -4.57 -9.44 -11.85
CA ALA A 95 -3.43 -10.18 -12.41
C ALA A 95 -3.41 -10.10 -13.95
N LEU A 96 -4.56 -10.29 -14.61
CA LEU A 96 -4.70 -10.16 -16.06
C LEU A 96 -4.39 -8.74 -16.54
N GLY A 97 -4.86 -7.72 -15.83
CA GLY A 97 -4.54 -6.32 -16.11
C GLY A 97 -3.04 -6.06 -16.11
N GLY A 98 -2.33 -6.56 -15.09
CA GLY A 98 -0.87 -6.47 -15.01
C GLY A 98 -0.16 -7.10 -16.21
N VAL A 99 -0.56 -8.31 -16.60
CA VAL A 99 0.02 -9.02 -17.76
C VAL A 99 -0.22 -8.26 -19.07
N VAL A 100 -1.45 -7.76 -19.29
CA VAL A 100 -1.80 -7.00 -20.51
C VAL A 100 -0.93 -5.76 -20.65
N ILE A 101 -0.61 -5.06 -19.56
CA ILE A 101 0.22 -3.84 -19.60
C ILE A 101 1.66 -4.17 -20.01
N ILE A 102 2.22 -5.25 -19.48
CA ILE A 102 3.57 -5.73 -19.84
C ILE A 102 3.61 -6.09 -21.34
N VAL A 103 2.59 -6.82 -21.82
CA VAL A 103 2.49 -7.23 -23.22
C VAL A 103 2.32 -6.04 -24.16
N ARG A 104 1.54 -5.03 -23.79
CA ARG A 104 1.37 -3.81 -24.60
C ARG A 104 2.65 -2.99 -24.70
N GLN A 105 3.46 -2.92 -23.64
CA GLN A 105 4.76 -2.23 -23.70
C GLN A 105 5.74 -2.90 -24.66
N ASN A 106 5.87 -4.24 -24.62
CA ASN A 106 6.74 -4.96 -25.55
C ASN A 106 6.35 -4.76 -27.03
N ARG A 107 5.07 -4.43 -27.31
CA ARG A 107 4.60 -4.10 -28.66
C ARG A 107 4.85 -2.65 -29.07
N GLN A 108 4.93 -1.70 -28.14
CA GLN A 108 5.23 -0.30 -28.42
C GLN A 108 6.74 -0.01 -28.47
N ALA A 109 7.55 -0.87 -27.85
CA ALA A 109 9.02 -0.78 -27.87
C ALA A 109 9.66 -1.42 -29.12
N ARG A 110 8.85 -2.04 -30.00
CA ARG A 110 9.25 -2.47 -31.35
C ARG A 110 8.71 -1.49 -32.38
#